data_AF-A0A842RB70-F1
#
_entry.id   AF-A0A842RB70-F1
#
_cell.length_a   1.000
_cell.length_b   1.000
_cell.length_c   1.000
_cell.angle_alpha   90.00
_cell.angle_beta   90.00
_cell.angle_gamma   90.00
#
_symmetry.space_group_name_H-M   'P 1'
#
loop_
_entity.id
_entity.type
_entity.pdbx_description
1 polymer ?
#
loop_
_entity_poly.entity_id
_entity_poly.type
_entity_poly.pdbx_seq_one_letter_code
_entity_poly.pdbx_strand_id
1 'polypeptide(L)'
;MGRDLINPTSLCLIKMGKKGLELAKAHPDNLPDEIKNQIILKAMPLGAKNGDFTTTNIGDYNFSGYVFTLPQQENRNNIASLVAVFDSEIKNPSKIRKVFDFTIKELKRNDLVNENILSNILPKLYKGFNDGYMKIRVSSIVTLEFDFKEDSNEEIEDSIASNVKKDVWK
;
A
#
# COMPACT_ATOMS: atom_id res chain seq x y z
N MET A 1 -25.66 3.32 12.24
CA MET A 1 -24.49 4.08 11.73
C MET A 1 -23.78 3.19 10.72
N GLY A 2 -23.69 3.66 9.47
CA GLY A 2 -23.09 2.91 8.37
C GLY A 2 -21.60 2.69 8.61
N ARG A 3 -21.10 1.50 8.31
CA ARG A 3 -19.67 1.20 8.35
C ARG A 3 -19.04 1.89 7.15
N ASP A 4 -18.12 2.84 7.37
CA ASP A 4 -17.28 3.39 6.30
C ASP A 4 -16.19 2.36 5.97
N LEU A 5 -16.64 1.31 5.26
CA LEU A 5 -15.78 0.33 4.62
C LEU A 5 -15.02 1.02 3.49
N ILE A 6 -13.78 0.60 3.26
CA ILE A 6 -12.94 1.20 2.22
C ILE A 6 -13.42 0.74 0.85
N ASN A 7 -13.75 -0.54 0.67
CA ASN A 7 -14.34 -1.10 -0.55
C ASN A 7 -13.64 -0.70 -1.86
N PRO A 8 -12.35 -1.05 -2.04
CA PRO A 8 -11.70 -0.85 -3.33
C PRO A 8 -12.36 -1.72 -4.40
N THR A 9 -12.42 -1.21 -5.62
CA THR A 9 -12.76 -1.98 -6.83
C THR A 9 -11.65 -2.98 -7.15
N SER A 10 -10.39 -2.58 -6.97
CA SER A 10 -9.21 -3.44 -7.18
C SER A 10 -8.03 -3.02 -6.31
N LEU A 11 -7.19 -3.99 -5.92
CA LEU A 11 -5.86 -3.75 -5.41
C LEU A 11 -4.81 -4.15 -6.44
N CYS A 12 -3.78 -3.33 -6.60
CA CYS A 12 -2.68 -3.56 -7.51
C CYS A 12 -1.33 -3.55 -6.78
N LEU A 13 -0.42 -4.42 -7.22
CA LEU A 13 0.99 -4.38 -6.89
C LEU A 13 1.75 -3.96 -8.16
N ILE A 14 2.42 -2.83 -8.09
CA ILE A 14 3.23 -2.29 -9.19
C ILE A 14 4.68 -2.27 -8.73
N LYS A 15 5.61 -2.59 -9.61
CA LYS A 15 7.04 -2.62 -9.27
C LYS A 15 7.90 -2.09 -10.41
N MET A 16 9.13 -1.73 -10.06
CA MET A 16 10.21 -1.58 -11.02
C MET A 16 10.74 -2.97 -11.40
N GLY A 17 10.36 -3.45 -12.59
CA GLY A 17 10.87 -4.68 -13.19
C GLY A 17 12.11 -4.45 -14.06
N LYS A 18 12.53 -5.48 -14.81
CA LYS A 18 13.72 -5.42 -15.66
C LYS A 18 13.57 -4.45 -16.84
N LYS A 19 12.34 -4.22 -17.30
CA LYS A 19 12.02 -3.37 -18.46
C LYS A 19 11.42 -2.01 -18.07
N GLY A 20 11.37 -1.70 -16.78
CA GLY A 20 10.74 -0.48 -16.26
C GLY A 20 9.58 -0.78 -15.30
N LEU A 21 8.68 0.20 -15.15
CA LEU A 21 7.49 0.06 -14.31
C LEU A 21 6.52 -0.96 -14.93
N GLU A 22 6.07 -1.92 -14.11
CA GLU A 22 5.14 -2.97 -14.53
C GLU A 22 4.13 -3.30 -13.43
N LEU A 23 2.93 -3.70 -13.84
CA LEU A 23 1.91 -4.26 -12.96
C LEU A 23 2.27 -5.73 -12.66
N ALA A 24 2.69 -6.02 -11.43
CA ALA A 24 3.04 -7.37 -11.00
C ALA A 24 1.78 -8.20 -10.70
N LYS A 25 0.77 -7.60 -10.07
CA LYS A 25 -0.48 -8.27 -9.71
C LYS A 25 -1.64 -7.29 -9.60
N ALA A 26 -2.83 -7.70 -10.01
CA ALA A 26 -4.10 -7.04 -9.69
C ALA A 26 -5.07 -8.05 -9.06
N HIS A 27 -5.92 -7.58 -8.14
CA HIS A 27 -6.98 -8.38 -7.54
C HIS A 27 -8.16 -7.52 -7.02
N PRO A 28 -9.41 -7.78 -7.47
CA PRO A 28 -9.73 -8.54 -8.69
C PRO A 28 -9.12 -7.88 -9.93
N ASP A 29 -8.79 -8.68 -10.92
CA ASP A 29 -8.20 -8.21 -12.18
C ASP A 29 -9.30 -7.87 -13.19
N ASN A 30 -10.11 -6.87 -12.86
CA ASN A 30 -11.29 -6.44 -13.62
C ASN A 30 -11.17 -5.02 -14.19
N LEU A 31 -10.04 -4.35 -13.96
CA LEU A 31 -9.81 -3.00 -14.48
C LEU A 31 -9.61 -3.03 -16.01
N PRO A 32 -10.07 -2.03 -16.76
CA PRO A 32 -9.71 -1.86 -18.16
C PRO A 32 -8.20 -1.67 -18.33
N ASP A 33 -7.63 -2.18 -19.43
CA ASP A 33 -6.18 -2.11 -19.67
C ASP A 33 -5.65 -0.68 -19.77
N GLU A 34 -6.46 0.25 -20.30
CA GLU A 34 -6.14 1.67 -20.31
C GLU A 34 -5.93 2.23 -18.89
N ILE A 35 -6.82 1.85 -17.96
CA ILE A 35 -6.74 2.26 -16.56
C ILE A 35 -5.50 1.62 -15.91
N LYS A 36 -5.25 0.33 -16.14
CA LYS A 36 -4.03 -0.35 -15.62
C LYS A 36 -2.76 0.36 -16.07
N ASN A 37 -2.65 0.68 -17.36
CA ASN A 37 -1.48 1.36 -17.92
C ASN A 37 -1.27 2.75 -17.30
N GLN A 38 -2.34 3.51 -17.09
CA GLN A 38 -2.24 4.81 -16.43
C GLN A 38 -1.87 4.68 -14.95
N ILE A 39 -2.38 3.68 -14.23
CA ILE A 39 -2.01 3.44 -12.84
C ILE A 39 -0.51 3.09 -12.76
N ILE A 40 0.02 2.24 -13.64
CA ILE A 40 1.46 1.90 -13.68
C ILE A 40 2.33 3.17 -13.72
N LEU A 41 1.94 4.15 -14.54
CA LEU A 41 2.68 5.41 -14.70
C LEU A 41 2.50 6.36 -13.50
N LYS A 42 1.29 6.45 -12.93
CA LYS A 42 0.99 7.41 -11.86
C LYS A 42 1.25 6.88 -10.45
N ALA A 43 1.32 5.57 -10.25
CA ALA A 43 1.51 4.95 -8.93
C ALA A 43 2.89 5.21 -8.33
N MET A 44 3.88 5.54 -9.17
CA MET A 44 5.24 5.89 -8.79
C MET A 44 5.71 7.08 -9.63
N PRO A 45 5.37 8.32 -9.26
CA PRO A 45 5.83 9.51 -9.97
C PRO A 45 7.36 9.63 -9.93
N LEU A 46 7.93 10.39 -10.87
CA LEU A 46 9.38 10.63 -10.92
C LEU A 46 9.88 11.20 -9.59
N GLY A 47 10.86 10.53 -8.99
CA GLY A 47 11.42 10.90 -7.70
C GLY A 47 10.71 10.32 -6.48
N ALA A 48 9.73 9.41 -6.65
CA ALA A 48 9.07 8.72 -5.55
C ALA A 48 10.06 7.99 -4.63
N LYS A 49 9.80 8.07 -3.33
CA LYS A 49 10.63 7.54 -2.25
C LYS A 49 9.82 6.54 -1.41
N ASN A 50 10.56 5.74 -0.62
CA ASN A 50 9.94 4.83 0.34
C ASN A 50 9.08 5.60 1.36
N GLY A 51 7.82 5.19 1.51
CA GLY A 51 6.85 5.81 2.40
C GLY A 51 5.99 6.88 1.74
N ASP A 52 6.27 7.25 0.47
CA ASP A 52 5.43 8.19 -0.26
C ASP A 52 4.03 7.62 -0.45
N PHE A 53 3.04 8.47 -0.23
CA PHE A 53 1.63 8.13 -0.40
C PHE A 53 0.97 9.16 -1.31
N THR A 54 0.33 8.69 -2.38
CA THR A 54 -0.30 9.53 -3.39
C THR A 54 -1.74 9.12 -3.56
N THR A 55 -2.64 10.09 -3.65
CA THR A 55 -4.03 9.87 -4.06
C THR A 55 -4.35 10.75 -5.24
N THR A 56 -4.92 10.17 -6.30
CA THR A 56 -5.25 10.91 -7.54
C THR A 56 -6.31 10.16 -8.34
N ASN A 57 -6.73 10.73 -9.47
CA ASN A 57 -7.76 10.20 -10.34
C ASN A 57 -7.22 9.88 -11.76
N ILE A 58 -7.89 8.91 -12.40
CA ILE A 58 -7.68 8.48 -13.79
C ILE A 58 -9.08 8.24 -14.38
N GLY A 59 -9.54 9.16 -15.24
CA GLY A 59 -10.92 9.13 -15.72
C GLY A 59 -11.89 9.13 -14.55
N ASP A 60 -12.79 8.15 -14.53
CA ASP A 60 -13.80 7.97 -13.48
C ASP A 60 -13.28 7.18 -12.27
N TYR A 61 -12.03 6.71 -12.29
CA TYR A 61 -11.43 5.96 -11.19
C TYR A 61 -10.59 6.85 -10.29
N ASN A 62 -10.67 6.60 -9.00
CA ASN A 62 -9.77 7.17 -7.99
C ASN A 62 -8.81 6.10 -7.50
N PHE A 63 -7.58 6.46 -7.15
CA PHE A 63 -6.67 5.51 -6.53
C PHE A 63 -5.79 6.15 -5.47
N SER A 64 -5.37 5.32 -4.52
CA SER A 64 -4.39 5.64 -3.48
C SER A 64 -3.22 4.65 -3.57
N GLY A 65 -2.01 5.15 -3.77
CA GLY A 65 -0.78 4.35 -3.86
C GLY A 65 0.17 4.62 -2.69
N TYR A 66 0.79 3.56 -2.17
CA TYR A 66 1.85 3.63 -1.15
C TYR A 66 3.13 3.00 -1.69
N VAL A 67 4.20 3.80 -1.79
CA VAL A 67 5.49 3.40 -2.36
C VAL A 67 6.40 2.85 -1.27
N PHE A 68 7.10 1.75 -1.56
CA PHE A 68 8.04 1.12 -0.64
C PHE A 68 9.20 0.47 -1.38
N THR A 69 10.31 0.26 -0.66
CA THR A 69 11.45 -0.48 -1.17
C THR A 69 11.29 -1.99 -0.98
N LEU A 70 11.69 -2.74 -2.01
CA LEU A 70 11.89 -4.19 -1.96
C LEU A 70 13.39 -4.50 -1.67
N PRO A 71 13.69 -5.53 -0.87
CA PRO A 71 15.06 -5.96 -0.63
C PRO A 71 15.73 -6.43 -1.93
N GLN A 72 17.05 -6.22 -2.02
CA GLN A 72 17.85 -6.37 -3.22
C GLN A 72 17.88 -7.82 -3.72
N GLN A 73 17.74 -8.00 -5.04
CA GLN A 73 18.24 -9.21 -5.71
C GLN A 73 19.61 -8.98 -6.35
N GLU A 74 19.93 -7.77 -6.85
CA GLU A 74 21.15 -7.51 -7.63
C GLU A 74 21.64 -6.03 -7.57
N ASN A 75 22.09 -5.54 -6.40
CA ASN A 75 22.78 -4.23 -6.20
C ASN A 75 22.00 -2.92 -6.46
N ARG A 76 20.72 -2.96 -6.84
CA ARG A 76 19.83 -1.77 -6.85
C ARG A 76 18.60 -2.04 -6.00
N ASN A 77 18.27 -1.10 -5.09
CA ASN A 77 17.01 -1.15 -4.37
C ASN A 77 15.87 -1.02 -5.39
N ASN A 78 15.03 -2.04 -5.50
CA ASN A 78 13.80 -1.94 -6.28
C ASN A 78 12.74 -1.21 -5.48
N ILE A 79 11.93 -0.43 -6.18
CA ILE A 79 10.75 0.22 -5.61
C ILE A 79 9.49 -0.49 -6.11
N ALA A 80 8.49 -0.55 -5.26
CA ALA A 80 7.18 -1.06 -5.55
C ALA A 80 6.12 -0.15 -4.92
N SER A 81 4.88 -0.31 -5.36
CA SER A 81 3.73 0.43 -4.87
C SER A 81 2.54 -0.50 -4.69
N LEU A 82 1.90 -0.43 -3.53
CA LEU A 82 0.59 -1.01 -3.28
C LEU A 82 -0.44 0.06 -3.62
N VAL A 83 -1.39 -0.28 -4.49
CA VAL A 83 -2.39 0.67 -4.97
C VAL A 83 -3.79 0.13 -4.71
N ALA A 84 -4.64 0.93 -4.09
CA ALA A 84 -6.07 0.70 -4.02
C ALA A 84 -6.78 1.57 -5.06
N VAL A 85 -7.66 0.96 -5.85
CA VAL A 85 -8.41 1.61 -6.93
C VAL A 85 -9.90 1.55 -6.60
N PHE A 86 -10.61 2.63 -6.89
CA PHE A 86 -12.02 2.85 -6.57
C PHE A 86 -12.73 3.42 -7.79
N ASP A 87 -13.95 2.97 -8.04
CA ASP A 87 -14.91 3.52 -9.02
C ASP A 87 -15.71 4.71 -8.46
N SER A 88 -15.39 5.14 -7.24
CA SER A 88 -16.05 6.20 -6.50
C SER A 88 -15.04 7.01 -5.69
N GLU A 89 -15.49 8.10 -5.08
CA GLU A 89 -14.63 8.98 -4.28
C GLU A 89 -14.04 8.25 -3.06
N ILE A 90 -12.77 8.50 -2.79
CA ILE A 90 -12.05 7.90 -1.68
C ILE A 90 -12.39 8.65 -0.40
N LYS A 91 -13.27 8.06 0.42
CA LYS A 91 -13.75 8.68 1.67
C LYS A 91 -12.68 8.85 2.74
N ASN A 92 -11.73 7.92 2.85
CA ASN A 92 -10.71 7.95 3.91
C ASN A 92 -9.34 7.44 3.41
N PRO A 93 -8.59 8.28 2.65
CA PRO A 93 -7.27 7.91 2.13
C PRO A 93 -6.23 7.68 3.24
N SER A 94 -6.35 8.37 4.38
CA SER A 94 -5.45 8.18 5.53
C SER A 94 -5.51 6.76 6.09
N LYS A 95 -6.69 6.15 6.13
CA LYS A 95 -6.88 4.78 6.58
C LYS A 95 -6.26 3.76 5.61
N ILE A 96 -6.34 4.00 4.31
CA ILE A 96 -5.65 3.21 3.29
C ILE A 96 -4.13 3.28 3.51
N ARG A 97 -3.61 4.51 3.72
CA ARG A 97 -2.20 4.73 4.02
C ARG A 97 -1.76 3.94 5.26
N LYS A 98 -2.51 4.02 6.37
CA LYS A 98 -2.20 3.28 7.61
C LYS A 98 -2.11 1.77 7.36
N VAL A 99 -3.05 1.20 6.62
CA VAL A 99 -3.10 -0.25 6.35
C VAL A 99 -1.92 -0.70 5.48
N PHE A 100 -1.62 0.06 4.42
CA PHE A 100 -0.46 -0.24 3.57
C PHE A 100 0.85 -0.06 4.32
N ASP A 101 1.02 1.03 5.07
CA ASP A 101 2.21 1.29 5.89
C ASP A 101 2.41 0.20 6.95
N PHE A 102 1.36 -0.17 7.69
CA PHE A 102 1.37 -1.27 8.66
C PHE A 102 1.80 -2.58 7.99
N THR A 103 1.15 -2.95 6.89
CA THR A 103 1.42 -4.19 6.15
C THR A 103 2.89 -4.26 5.73
N ILE A 104 3.41 -3.18 5.13
CA ILE A 104 4.79 -3.16 4.66
C ILE A 104 5.77 -3.15 5.84
N LYS A 105 5.53 -2.37 6.90
CA LYS A 105 6.39 -2.33 8.08
C LYS A 105 6.49 -3.69 8.77
N GLU A 106 5.38 -4.38 8.98
CA GLU A 106 5.36 -5.69 9.63
C GLU A 106 6.07 -6.74 8.76
N LEU A 107 5.84 -6.74 7.46
CA LEU A 107 6.58 -7.63 6.57
C LEU A 107 8.08 -7.31 6.56
N LYS A 108 8.48 -6.02 6.59
CA LYS A 108 9.90 -5.61 6.57
C LYS A 108 10.61 -6.03 7.85
N ARG A 109 9.95 -5.82 8.99
CA ARG A 109 10.47 -6.20 10.32
C ARG A 109 10.78 -7.70 10.43
N ASN A 110 10.11 -8.52 9.64
CA ASN A 110 10.27 -9.97 9.64
C ASN A 110 11.01 -10.50 8.39
N ASP A 111 11.63 -9.64 7.58
CA ASP A 111 12.33 -10.02 6.33
C ASP A 111 11.44 -10.78 5.32
N LEU A 112 10.13 -10.50 5.32
CA LEU A 112 9.14 -11.15 4.44
C LEU A 112 8.67 -10.26 3.28
N VAL A 113 9.17 -9.04 3.15
CA VAL A 113 8.82 -8.18 2.00
C VAL A 113 9.49 -8.70 0.75
N ASN A 114 8.73 -9.41 -0.07
CA ASN A 114 9.09 -9.75 -1.44
C ASN A 114 7.84 -9.86 -2.31
N GLU A 115 8.03 -9.85 -3.63
CA GLU A 115 6.95 -9.87 -4.62
C GLU A 115 6.00 -11.06 -4.47
N ASN A 116 6.52 -12.26 -4.17
CA ASN A 116 5.71 -13.47 -4.04
C ASN A 116 4.78 -13.36 -2.82
N ILE A 117 5.31 -12.94 -1.68
CA ILE A 117 4.51 -12.74 -0.46
C ILE A 117 3.45 -11.66 -0.68
N LEU A 118 3.83 -10.51 -1.25
CA LEU A 118 2.91 -9.41 -1.53
C LEU A 118 1.79 -9.84 -2.49
N SER A 119 2.12 -10.55 -3.56
CA SER A 119 1.14 -11.09 -4.51
C SER A 119 0.19 -12.09 -3.85
N ASN A 120 0.68 -12.89 -2.90
CA ASN A 120 -0.13 -13.88 -2.19
C ASN A 120 -1.07 -13.25 -1.13
N ILE A 121 -0.68 -12.14 -0.51
CA ILE A 121 -1.52 -11.46 0.48
C ILE A 121 -2.50 -10.48 -0.16
N LEU A 122 -2.25 -10.01 -1.40
CA LEU A 122 -3.08 -9.00 -2.07
C LEU A 122 -4.57 -9.37 -2.08
N PRO A 123 -5.00 -10.61 -2.41
CA PRO A 123 -6.41 -10.99 -2.33
C PRO A 123 -7.00 -10.96 -0.92
N LYS A 124 -6.18 -11.27 0.09
CA LYS A 124 -6.61 -11.29 1.49
C LYS A 124 -6.70 -9.86 2.05
N LEU A 125 -5.81 -8.97 1.62
CA LEU A 125 -5.90 -7.53 1.90
C LEU A 125 -7.18 -6.95 1.30
N TYR A 126 -7.48 -7.27 0.03
CA TYR A 126 -8.72 -6.87 -0.64
C TYR A 126 -9.95 -7.28 0.16
N LYS A 127 -10.01 -8.56 0.56
CA LYS A 127 -11.08 -9.06 1.44
C LYS A 127 -11.13 -8.30 2.76
N GLY A 128 -9.98 -8.02 3.38
CA GLY A 128 -9.91 -7.27 4.63
C GLY A 128 -10.48 -5.85 4.54
N PHE A 129 -10.21 -5.13 3.44
CA PHE A 129 -10.81 -3.81 3.19
C PHE A 129 -12.34 -3.85 3.08
N ASN A 130 -12.88 -4.93 2.51
CA ASN A 130 -14.32 -5.12 2.34
C ASN A 130 -15.01 -5.60 3.62
N ASP A 131 -14.35 -6.46 4.40
CA ASP A 131 -14.89 -7.01 5.64
C ASP A 131 -14.75 -6.03 6.83
N GLY A 132 -13.86 -5.03 6.69
CA GLY A 132 -13.51 -4.09 7.75
C GLY A 132 -12.65 -4.71 8.86
N TYR A 133 -12.06 -5.87 8.60
CA TYR A 133 -11.09 -6.56 9.47
C TYR A 133 -10.22 -7.47 8.63
N MET A 134 -8.92 -7.54 8.91
CA MET A 134 -8.01 -8.48 8.27
C MET A 134 -7.24 -9.30 9.29
N LYS A 135 -7.13 -10.61 9.01
CA LYS A 135 -6.22 -11.54 9.70
C LYS A 135 -5.56 -12.43 8.66
N ILE A 136 -4.30 -12.14 8.34
CA ILE A 136 -3.57 -12.76 7.24
C ILE A 136 -2.36 -13.47 7.82
N ARG A 137 -2.42 -14.81 7.90
CA ARG A 137 -1.23 -15.60 8.19
C ARG A 137 -0.30 -15.58 6.98
N VAL A 138 0.89 -15.01 7.16
CA VAL A 138 1.93 -14.88 6.11
C VAL A 138 2.94 -16.01 6.20
N SER A 139 3.33 -16.40 7.42
CA SER A 139 4.26 -17.50 7.67
C SER A 139 3.84 -18.31 8.91
N SER A 140 4.68 -19.25 9.34
CA SER A 140 4.47 -19.99 10.59
C SER A 140 4.41 -19.08 11.81
N ILE A 141 5.15 -17.95 11.79
CA ILE A 141 5.36 -17.04 12.92
C ILE A 141 4.78 -15.62 12.71
N VAL A 142 4.45 -15.23 11.47
CA VAL A 142 3.92 -13.89 11.16
C VAL A 142 2.45 -13.96 10.75
N THR A 143 1.62 -13.19 11.45
CA THR A 143 0.22 -12.92 11.10
C THR A 143 0.00 -11.42 11.11
N LEU A 144 -0.49 -10.88 9.99
CA LEU A 144 -0.93 -9.49 9.90
C LEU A 144 -2.36 -9.41 10.41
N GLU A 145 -2.61 -8.61 11.42
CA GLU A 145 -3.94 -8.41 12.00
C GLU A 145 -4.22 -6.91 12.13
N PHE A 146 -5.34 -6.46 11.56
CA PHE A 146 -5.73 -5.06 11.57
C PHE A 146 -7.25 -4.95 11.60
N ASP A 147 -7.79 -4.26 12.61
CA ASP A 147 -9.21 -3.91 12.67
C ASP A 147 -9.40 -2.50 12.10
N PHE A 148 -10.28 -2.39 11.10
CA PHE A 148 -10.56 -1.12 10.44
C PHE A 148 -11.60 -0.30 11.22
N LYS A 149 -12.13 -0.79 12.34
CA LYS A 149 -13.17 -0.13 13.12
C LYS A 149 -12.66 0.82 14.20
N GLU A 150 -11.40 0.70 14.61
CA GLU A 150 -10.89 1.41 15.80
C GLU A 150 -10.55 2.90 15.56
N ASP A 151 -10.54 3.37 14.33
CA ASP A 151 -10.19 4.77 13.99
C ASP A 151 -11.38 5.76 14.11
N SER A 152 -12.16 5.70 15.19
CA SER A 152 -13.11 6.77 15.54
C SER A 152 -12.51 7.86 16.43
N ASN A 153 -11.30 7.69 16.96
CA ASN A 153 -10.55 8.71 17.70
C ASN A 153 -9.10 8.23 17.87
N GLU A 154 -8.13 8.86 17.21
CA GLU A 154 -6.81 9.17 17.78
C GLU A 154 -5.98 9.96 16.76
N GLU A 155 -5.75 11.22 17.13
CA GLU A 155 -4.62 12.02 16.69
C GLU A 155 -3.34 11.21 16.95
N ILE A 156 -2.62 10.85 15.89
CA ILE A 156 -1.21 10.46 16.01
C ILE A 156 -0.41 11.42 15.12
N GLU A 157 -0.53 12.70 15.44
CA GLU A 157 0.64 13.59 15.47
C GLU A 157 1.29 13.37 16.84
N ASP A 158 2.44 12.67 16.91
CA ASP A 158 3.46 12.80 18.00
C ASP A 158 4.43 11.60 18.18
N SER A 159 4.76 10.83 17.14
CA SER A 159 5.94 9.92 17.21
C SER A 159 7.05 10.16 16.18
N ILE A 160 6.92 11.20 15.35
CA ILE A 160 7.94 11.57 14.34
C ILE A 160 8.89 12.68 14.84
N ALA A 161 8.54 13.41 15.91
CA ALA A 161 9.29 14.61 16.33
C ALA A 161 10.41 14.39 17.38
N SER A 162 10.56 13.22 17.99
CA SER A 162 11.49 13.05 19.13
C SER A 162 12.87 12.45 18.81
N ASN A 163 13.17 12.09 17.55
CA ASN A 163 14.47 11.53 17.17
C ASN A 163 15.34 12.44 16.25
N VAL A 164 15.02 13.73 16.09
CA VAL A 164 15.80 14.68 15.26
C VAL A 164 16.27 15.92 16.06
N LYS A 165 16.57 15.78 17.36
CA LYS A 165 17.22 16.86 18.15
C LYS A 165 18.45 16.40 18.94
N LYS A 166 19.31 15.58 18.33
CA LYS A 166 20.70 15.44 18.73
C LYS A 166 21.56 15.38 17.46
N ASP A 167 21.97 16.54 16.99
CA ASP A 167 23.20 16.80 16.21
C ASP A 167 23.03 18.02 15.31
N VAL A 168 22.92 19.18 15.94
CA VAL A 168 23.49 20.43 15.41
C VAL A 168 24.02 21.19 16.62
N TRP A 169 25.12 21.94 16.44
CA TRP A 169 25.93 22.70 17.41
C TRP A 169 27.18 21.98 17.95
N LYS A 170 28.20 21.89 17.09
CA LYS A 170 29.55 22.38 17.41
C LYS A 170 29.73 23.73 16.73
#